data_AF-A0A3S0DY37-F1
#
_entry.id   AF-A0A3S0DY37-F1
#
_cell.length_a   1.000
_cell.length_b   1.000
_cell.length_c   1.000
_cell.angle_alpha   90.00
_cell.angle_beta   90.00
_cell.angle_gamma   90.00
#
_symmetry.space_group_name_H-M   'P 1'
#
loop_
_entity.id
_entity.type
_entity.pdbx_description
1 polymer ?
#
loop_
_entity_poly.entity_id
_entity_poly.type
_entity_poly.pdbx_seq_one_letter_code
_entity_poly.pdbx_strand_id
1 'polypeptide(L)'
;MTGQPVYAAVCAGAAVWLLLDRQRGPRRARLLFAGGGETAVRAAPWSWRRWTPVVGLRREWACLVVAVVLAVLGESVLPLVAGACAVPLVARRLRAAERARERERRADAVIALCGAVAGELRAGWQPGQALLWAARDTGALGGEEAAVLAAARFGGDVPEALRRAAREDGADGLVGLATCWQVAVDGGAGLAAGLDRLDAALRERRDQRERLRAQLAGAWATVGLLALLPVVALAMGWALGADPLRVLLHTPAGLGCLAVGGLLEGLGLWWAGRIVRAGEEP
;
A
#
# COMPACT_ATOMS: atom_id res chain seq x y z
N MET A 1 -5.77 39.62 -27.12
CA MET A 1 -5.15 38.40 -27.70
C MET A 1 -4.38 37.60 -26.62
N THR A 2 -4.94 37.37 -25.43
CA THR A 2 -4.20 36.84 -24.25
C THR A 2 -4.69 35.46 -23.76
N GLY A 3 -5.67 34.82 -24.42
CA GLY A 3 -6.23 33.54 -23.98
C GLY A 3 -5.47 32.28 -24.45
N GLN A 4 -4.53 32.40 -25.39
CA GLN A 4 -3.85 31.26 -26.01
C GLN A 4 -2.91 30.43 -25.08
N PRO A 5 -2.13 31.01 -24.13
CA PRO A 5 -1.26 30.20 -23.27
C PRO A 5 -2.03 29.41 -22.20
N VAL A 6 -3.26 29.84 -21.88
CA VAL A 6 -4.08 29.29 -20.79
C VAL A 6 -4.75 27.97 -21.18
N TYR A 7 -5.30 27.89 -22.40
CA TYR A 7 -5.81 26.62 -22.94
C TYR A 7 -4.70 25.59 -23.12
N ALA A 8 -3.48 26.02 -23.49
CA ALA A 8 -2.34 25.13 -23.60
C ALA A 8 -1.94 24.49 -22.25
N ALA A 9 -2.00 25.25 -21.15
CA ALA A 9 -1.67 24.73 -19.81
C ALA A 9 -2.73 23.75 -19.28
N VAL A 10 -4.02 24.05 -19.48
CA VAL A 10 -5.12 23.15 -19.09
C VAL A 10 -5.14 21.89 -19.96
N CYS A 11 -4.91 22.02 -21.27
CA CYS A 11 -4.79 20.88 -22.17
C CYS A 11 -3.53 20.05 -21.90
N ALA A 12 -2.41 20.67 -21.50
CA ALA A 12 -1.20 19.94 -21.08
C ALA A 12 -1.42 19.19 -19.76
N GLY A 13 -2.09 19.79 -18.77
CA GLY A 13 -2.47 19.12 -17.53
C GLY A 13 -3.41 17.95 -17.74
N ALA A 14 -4.43 18.12 -18.60
CA ALA A 14 -5.36 17.06 -18.99
C ALA A 14 -4.67 15.97 -19.83
N ALA A 15 -3.77 16.33 -20.75
CA ALA A 15 -2.99 15.37 -21.55
C ALA A 15 -2.03 14.57 -20.69
N VAL A 16 -1.37 15.21 -19.70
CA VAL A 16 -0.50 14.51 -18.74
C VAL A 16 -1.33 13.59 -17.84
N TRP A 17 -2.50 14.02 -17.37
CA TRP A 17 -3.40 13.18 -16.57
C TRP A 17 -3.93 11.98 -17.37
N LEU A 18 -4.33 12.18 -18.62
CA LEU A 18 -4.77 11.12 -19.53
C LEU A 18 -3.62 10.19 -19.94
N LEU A 19 -2.40 10.69 -20.13
CA LEU A 19 -1.23 9.85 -20.40
C LEU A 19 -0.82 9.03 -19.18
N LEU A 20 -0.98 9.57 -17.97
CA LEU A 20 -0.78 8.84 -16.72
C LEU A 20 -1.87 7.80 -16.45
N ASP A 21 -3.11 8.06 -16.88
CA ASP A 21 -4.23 7.12 -16.78
C ASP A 21 -4.16 6.02 -17.85
N ARG A 22 -3.76 6.35 -19.08
CA ARG A 22 -3.57 5.39 -20.19
C ARG A 22 -2.47 4.37 -19.91
N GLN A 23 -1.49 4.72 -19.08
CA GLN A 23 -0.45 3.81 -18.58
C GLN A 23 -0.96 2.81 -17.51
N ARG A 24 -2.18 2.98 -16.97
CA ARG A 24 -2.88 1.94 -16.19
C ARG A 24 -3.41 0.80 -17.08
N GLY A 25 -3.44 1.00 -18.40
CA GLY A 25 -4.15 0.17 -19.38
C GLY A 25 -3.53 -1.17 -19.81
N PRO A 26 -2.21 -1.40 -19.93
CA PRO A 26 -1.74 -2.64 -20.59
C PRO A 26 -1.31 -3.78 -19.64
N ARG A 27 -1.43 -3.63 -18.32
CA ARG A 27 -1.05 -4.73 -17.38
C ARG A 27 -2.14 -5.78 -17.17
N ARG A 28 -3.43 -5.39 -17.26
CA ARG A 28 -4.55 -6.36 -17.18
C ARG A 28 -4.70 -7.19 -18.45
N ALA A 29 -4.38 -6.64 -19.62
CA ALA A 29 -4.44 -7.36 -20.88
C ALA A 29 -3.37 -8.47 -21.00
N ARG A 30 -2.18 -8.29 -20.42
CA ARG A 30 -1.13 -9.34 -20.44
C ARG A 30 -1.42 -10.55 -19.56
N LEU A 31 -2.28 -10.42 -18.56
CA LEU A 31 -2.65 -11.54 -17.68
C LEU A 31 -3.74 -12.44 -18.29
N LEU A 32 -4.47 -11.95 -19.28
CA LEU A 32 -5.49 -12.73 -20.00
C LEU A 32 -4.91 -13.47 -21.23
N PHE A 33 -3.72 -13.09 -21.71
CA PHE A 33 -3.02 -13.76 -22.82
C PHE A 33 -1.81 -14.60 -22.38
N ALA A 34 -1.48 -14.66 -21.09
CA ALA A 34 -0.49 -15.60 -20.56
C ALA A 34 -1.14 -16.98 -20.33
N GLY A 35 -1.79 -17.50 -21.36
CA GLY A 35 -2.23 -18.88 -21.43
C GLY A 35 -1.13 -19.73 -22.05
N GLY A 36 -0.63 -20.68 -21.27
CA GLY A 36 0.08 -21.87 -21.76
C GLY A 36 1.56 -21.67 -22.13
N GLY A 37 2.44 -22.31 -21.35
CA GLY A 37 3.83 -22.53 -21.74
C GLY A 37 4.78 -22.51 -20.56
N GLU A 38 5.15 -23.70 -20.10
CA GLU A 38 6.20 -23.96 -19.10
C GLU A 38 7.46 -23.12 -19.38
N THR A 39 7.97 -22.42 -18.36
CA THR A 39 9.34 -21.90 -18.42
C THR A 39 10.07 -22.17 -17.12
N ALA A 40 11.05 -23.07 -17.22
CA ALA A 40 12.06 -23.34 -16.23
C ALA A 40 12.69 -22.05 -15.68
N VAL A 41 12.62 -21.89 -14.37
CA VAL A 41 13.18 -20.76 -13.64
C VAL A 41 14.69 -20.93 -13.56
N ARG A 42 15.42 -20.27 -14.48
CA ARG A 42 16.84 -19.97 -14.29
C ARG A 42 16.95 -18.79 -13.32
N ALA A 43 17.54 -19.04 -12.15
CA ALA A 43 17.90 -18.03 -11.16
C ALA A 43 18.83 -16.98 -11.81
N ALA A 44 18.38 -15.72 -11.84
CA ALA A 44 19.18 -14.59 -12.30
C ALA A 44 19.90 -13.94 -11.10
N PRO A 45 21.25 -13.92 -11.06
CA PRO A 45 22.00 -13.34 -9.96
C PRO A 45 22.41 -11.90 -10.31
N TRP A 46 21.47 -10.96 -10.32
CA TRP A 46 21.78 -9.56 -9.98
C TRP A 46 20.50 -8.80 -9.63
N SER A 47 20.60 -7.84 -8.72
CA SER A 47 19.46 -7.17 -8.11
C SER A 47 19.01 -5.93 -8.91
N TRP A 48 17.93 -6.05 -9.69
CA TRP A 48 17.15 -4.90 -10.20
C TRP A 48 16.37 -4.16 -9.10
N ARG A 49 16.49 -4.61 -7.83
CA ARG A 49 15.92 -3.98 -6.63
C ARG A 49 16.48 -2.58 -6.30
N ARG A 50 17.49 -2.10 -7.04
CA ARG A 50 18.04 -0.73 -6.92
C ARG A 50 17.36 0.32 -7.79
N TRP A 51 16.50 -0.07 -8.75
CA TRP A 51 15.85 0.88 -9.69
C TRP A 51 14.34 1.08 -9.43
N THR A 52 13.80 0.50 -8.36
CA THR A 52 12.41 0.70 -7.94
C THR A 52 12.04 2.05 -7.28
N PRO A 53 12.95 3.00 -6.93
CA PRO A 53 12.48 4.28 -6.39
C PRO A 53 11.91 5.23 -7.47
N VAL A 54 12.14 4.95 -8.77
CA VAL A 54 11.73 5.86 -9.85
C VAL A 54 10.21 5.84 -10.08
N VAL A 55 9.50 4.75 -9.71
CA VAL A 55 8.03 4.67 -9.89
C VAL A 55 7.29 5.40 -8.77
N GLY A 56 7.82 5.40 -7.53
CA GLY A 56 7.29 6.20 -6.41
C GLY A 56 7.46 7.70 -6.65
N LEU A 57 8.59 8.08 -7.27
CA LEU A 57 8.90 9.45 -7.63
C LEU A 57 7.83 10.07 -8.55
N ARG A 58 7.24 9.31 -9.50
CA ARG A 58 6.23 9.82 -10.46
C ARG A 58 4.96 10.38 -9.82
N ARG A 59 4.57 9.89 -8.64
CA ARG A 59 3.41 10.39 -7.89
C ARG A 59 3.75 11.65 -7.09
N GLU A 60 4.98 11.72 -6.57
CA GLU A 60 5.52 12.91 -5.90
C GLU A 60 5.66 14.08 -6.90
N TRP A 61 6.06 13.79 -8.15
CA TRP A 61 6.07 14.78 -9.25
C TRP A 61 4.68 15.32 -9.58
N ALA A 62 3.60 14.54 -9.42
CA ALA A 62 2.25 15.03 -9.68
C ALA A 62 1.84 16.16 -8.70
N CYS A 63 2.24 16.06 -7.42
CA CYS A 63 2.03 17.14 -6.46
C CYS A 63 2.87 18.37 -6.79
N LEU A 64 4.11 18.18 -7.25
CA LEU A 64 4.98 19.26 -7.72
C LEU A 64 4.43 19.94 -8.97
N VAL A 65 3.91 19.18 -9.93
CA VAL A 65 3.28 19.71 -11.14
C VAL A 65 2.02 20.50 -10.79
N VAL A 66 1.17 19.99 -9.88
CA VAL A 66 0.00 20.73 -9.40
C VAL A 66 0.40 22.02 -8.67
N ALA A 67 1.42 21.97 -7.82
CA ALA A 67 1.92 23.16 -7.11
C ALA A 67 2.53 24.20 -8.06
N VAL A 68 3.28 23.77 -9.07
CA VAL A 68 3.87 24.64 -10.10
C VAL A 68 2.79 25.26 -10.99
N VAL A 69 1.76 24.49 -11.38
CA VAL A 69 0.62 25.01 -12.15
C VAL A 69 -0.13 26.08 -11.35
N LEU A 70 -0.39 25.83 -10.06
CA LEU A 70 -1.03 26.83 -9.18
C LEU A 70 -0.15 28.06 -8.94
N ALA A 71 1.18 27.90 -8.87
CA ALA A 71 2.12 29.02 -8.71
C ALA A 71 2.19 29.91 -9.97
N VAL A 72 2.19 29.30 -11.16
CA VAL A 72 2.22 30.03 -12.44
C VAL A 72 0.90 30.75 -12.72
N LEU A 73 -0.24 30.14 -12.39
CA LEU A 73 -1.56 30.77 -12.51
C LEU A 73 -1.79 31.90 -11.49
N GLY A 74 -1.13 31.83 -10.33
CA GLY A 74 -1.35 32.75 -9.22
C GLY A 74 -0.31 33.85 -9.04
N GLU A 75 0.73 33.97 -9.89
CA GLU A 75 1.85 34.93 -9.74
C GLU A 75 2.31 35.16 -8.28
N SER A 76 2.42 34.07 -7.51
CA SER A 76 2.75 34.12 -6.09
C SER A 76 3.69 32.97 -5.71
N VAL A 77 4.61 33.24 -4.79
CA VAL A 77 5.63 32.28 -4.31
C VAL A 77 5.07 31.38 -3.20
N LEU A 78 3.95 31.76 -2.59
CA LEU A 78 3.33 31.06 -1.46
C LEU A 78 2.85 29.63 -1.79
N PRO A 79 2.22 29.33 -2.95
CA PRO A 79 1.90 27.96 -3.37
C PRO A 79 3.15 27.08 -3.53
N LEU A 80 4.29 27.69 -3.84
CA LEU A 80 5.57 27.01 -4.04
C LEU A 80 6.17 26.57 -2.70
N VAL A 81 6.07 27.42 -1.66
CA VAL A 81 6.47 27.07 -0.29
C VAL A 81 5.53 26.04 0.33
N ALA A 82 4.21 26.20 0.15
CA ALA A 82 3.22 25.21 0.60
C ALA A 82 3.41 23.86 -0.09
N GLY A 83 3.68 23.87 -1.41
CA GLY A 83 4.03 22.68 -2.18
C GLY A 83 5.32 22.02 -1.68
N ALA A 84 6.37 22.79 -1.42
CA ALA A 84 7.63 22.28 -0.89
C ALA A 84 7.47 21.61 0.48
N CYS A 85 6.61 22.16 1.36
CA CYS A 85 6.26 21.55 2.65
C CYS A 85 5.34 20.33 2.52
N ALA A 86 4.44 20.32 1.52
CA ALA A 86 3.53 19.21 1.27
C ALA A 86 4.22 17.98 0.67
N VAL A 87 5.26 18.16 -0.16
CA VAL A 87 6.03 17.07 -0.78
C VAL A 87 6.54 16.03 0.23
N PRO A 88 7.28 16.38 1.31
CA PRO A 88 7.76 15.39 2.27
C PRO A 88 6.62 14.71 3.04
N LEU A 89 5.50 15.40 3.28
CA LEU A 89 4.32 14.82 3.92
C LEU A 89 3.64 13.79 3.02
N VAL A 90 3.42 14.12 1.75
CA VAL A 90 2.83 13.21 0.76
C VAL A 90 3.77 12.03 0.50
N ALA A 91 5.07 12.28 0.34
CA ALA A 91 6.08 11.22 0.20
C ALA A 91 6.06 10.26 1.40
N ARG A 92 6.01 10.79 2.64
CA ARG A 92 5.88 9.97 3.85
C ARG A 92 4.59 9.16 3.86
N ARG A 93 3.45 9.75 3.46
CA ARG A 93 2.15 9.07 3.39
C ARG A 93 2.13 7.96 2.33
N LEU A 94 2.68 8.23 1.15
CA LEU A 94 2.81 7.24 0.09
C LEU A 94 3.71 6.07 0.50
N ARG A 95 4.87 6.37 1.08
CA ARG A 95 5.78 5.33 1.62
C ARG A 95 5.13 4.53 2.75
N ALA A 96 4.38 5.18 3.63
CA ALA A 96 3.62 4.48 4.67
C ALA A 96 2.55 3.55 4.07
N ALA A 97 1.86 4.00 3.01
CA ALA A 97 0.89 3.18 2.30
C ALA A 97 1.55 2.00 1.54
N GLU A 98 2.73 2.21 0.96
CA GLU A 98 3.53 1.13 0.35
C GLU A 98 3.96 0.10 1.38
N ARG A 99 4.49 0.55 2.53
CA ARG A 99 4.81 -0.33 3.66
C ARG A 99 3.60 -1.10 4.14
N ALA A 100 2.43 -0.46 4.27
CA ALA A 100 1.20 -1.14 4.65
C ALA A 100 0.80 -2.25 3.65
N ARG A 101 0.99 -2.01 2.34
CA ARG A 101 0.75 -3.03 1.31
C ARG A 101 1.76 -4.16 1.35
N GLU A 102 3.03 -3.87 1.61
CA GLU A 102 4.06 -4.88 1.79
C GLU A 102 3.74 -5.78 2.98
N ARG A 103 3.31 -5.18 4.10
CA ARG A 103 2.83 -5.91 5.30
C ARG A 103 1.66 -6.83 4.98
N GLU A 104 0.68 -6.35 4.24
CA GLU A 104 -0.49 -7.15 3.84
C GLU A 104 -0.10 -8.32 2.93
N ARG A 105 0.77 -8.08 1.94
CA ARG A 105 1.32 -9.16 1.09
C ARG A 105 2.09 -10.19 1.89
N ARG A 106 2.82 -9.75 2.91
CA ARG A 106 3.57 -10.62 3.82
C ARG A 106 2.62 -11.50 4.62
N ALA A 107 1.56 -10.91 5.19
CA ALA A 107 0.54 -11.64 5.93
C ALA A 107 -0.13 -12.69 5.04
N ASP A 108 -0.45 -12.34 3.79
CA ASP A 108 -1.00 -13.27 2.80
C ASP A 108 -0.04 -14.41 2.46
N ALA A 109 1.26 -14.11 2.32
CA ALA A 109 2.29 -15.13 2.11
C ALA A 109 2.39 -16.09 3.30
N VAL A 110 2.27 -15.59 4.54
CA VAL A 110 2.25 -16.42 5.75
C VAL A 110 1.03 -17.34 5.79
N ILE A 111 -0.15 -16.84 5.42
CA ILE A 111 -1.37 -17.66 5.27
C ILE A 111 -1.13 -18.76 4.24
N ALA A 112 -0.59 -18.41 3.06
CA ALA A 112 -0.26 -19.38 2.02
C ALA A 112 0.78 -20.42 2.50
N LEU A 113 1.78 -20.01 3.28
CA LEU A 113 2.78 -20.91 3.86
C LEU A 113 2.12 -21.92 4.81
N CYS A 114 1.26 -21.46 5.74
CA CYS A 114 0.54 -22.34 6.66
C CYS A 114 -0.30 -23.39 5.91
N GLY A 115 -1.06 -22.97 4.90
CA GLY A 115 -1.86 -23.87 4.07
C GLY A 115 -1.01 -24.86 3.27
N ALA A 116 0.11 -24.42 2.69
CA ALA A 116 1.03 -25.28 1.95
C ALA A 116 1.69 -26.32 2.87
N VAL A 117 2.21 -25.91 4.04
CA VAL A 117 2.79 -26.84 5.02
C VAL A 117 1.74 -27.85 5.51
N ALA A 118 0.51 -27.41 5.80
CA ALA A 118 -0.57 -28.31 6.20
C ALA A 118 -0.91 -29.33 5.08
N GLY A 119 -0.90 -28.90 3.82
CA GLY A 119 -1.09 -29.76 2.65
C GLY A 119 -0.02 -30.84 2.52
N GLU A 120 1.26 -30.46 2.61
CA GLU A 120 2.38 -31.41 2.54
C GLU A 120 2.37 -32.40 3.71
N LEU A 121 2.04 -31.94 4.92
CA LEU A 121 1.89 -32.81 6.09
C LEU A 121 0.75 -33.83 5.91
N ARG A 122 -0.37 -33.42 5.30
CA ARG A 122 -1.48 -34.33 4.96
C ARG A 122 -1.10 -35.33 3.86
N ALA A 123 -0.17 -34.97 2.98
CA ALA A 123 0.43 -35.89 2.01
C ALA A 123 1.46 -36.86 2.65
N GLY A 124 1.69 -36.77 3.96
CA GLY A 124 2.57 -37.68 4.71
C GLY A 124 4.03 -37.22 4.78
N TRP A 125 4.34 -35.99 4.36
CA TRP A 125 5.70 -35.46 4.43
C TRP A 125 6.11 -35.15 5.87
N GLN A 126 7.42 -35.23 6.13
CA GLN A 126 7.97 -34.82 7.43
C GLN A 126 7.91 -33.29 7.59
N PRO A 127 7.62 -32.75 8.80
CA PRO A 127 7.46 -31.31 9.03
C PRO A 127 8.58 -30.42 8.48
N GLY A 128 9.85 -30.84 8.67
CA GLY A 128 11.00 -30.11 8.14
C GLY A 128 11.02 -30.05 6.62
N GLN A 129 10.66 -31.14 5.94
CA GLN A 129 10.59 -31.19 4.48
C GLN A 129 9.40 -30.41 3.93
N ALA A 130 8.23 -30.52 4.58
CA ALA A 130 7.04 -29.75 4.26
C ALA A 130 7.32 -28.23 4.32
N LEU A 131 7.99 -27.77 5.38
CA LEU A 131 8.40 -26.37 5.52
C LEU A 131 9.41 -25.94 4.45
N LEU A 132 10.40 -26.78 4.16
CA LEU A 132 11.39 -26.52 3.11
C LEU A 132 10.75 -26.38 1.72
N TRP A 133 9.73 -27.18 1.43
CA TRP A 133 9.03 -27.16 0.15
C TRP A 133 8.11 -25.94 0.05
N ALA A 134 7.26 -25.72 1.06
CA ALA A 134 6.32 -24.61 1.10
C ALA A 134 6.99 -23.22 1.13
N ALA A 135 8.18 -23.10 1.72
CA ALA A 135 8.92 -21.83 1.75
C ALA A 135 9.35 -21.34 0.36
N ARG A 136 9.61 -22.24 -0.59
CA ARG A 136 10.12 -21.90 -1.94
C ARG A 136 9.15 -21.04 -2.75
N ASP A 137 7.85 -21.28 -2.56
CA ASP A 137 6.81 -20.71 -3.42
C ASP A 137 6.07 -19.53 -2.76
N THR A 138 6.22 -19.35 -1.44
CA THR A 138 5.48 -18.34 -0.68
C THR A 138 6.27 -17.07 -0.41
N GLY A 139 7.58 -17.17 -0.18
CA GLY A 139 8.41 -16.03 0.22
C GLY A 139 7.95 -15.40 1.55
N ALA A 140 7.34 -16.19 2.44
CA ALA A 140 6.75 -15.77 3.71
C ALA A 140 7.76 -15.55 4.84
N LEU A 141 9.00 -16.03 4.68
CA LEU A 141 10.03 -16.03 5.73
C LEU A 141 11.03 -14.87 5.61
N GLY A 142 11.22 -14.29 4.42
CA GLY A 142 11.87 -12.98 4.24
C GLY A 142 13.35 -13.00 4.57
N GLY A 143 13.85 -12.03 5.34
CA GLY A 143 15.28 -11.95 5.68
C GLY A 143 15.78 -13.17 6.46
N GLU A 144 14.89 -13.79 7.25
CA GLU A 144 15.20 -14.94 8.11
C GLU A 144 14.98 -16.30 7.43
N GLU A 145 14.61 -16.33 6.14
CA GLU A 145 14.32 -17.57 5.41
C GLU A 145 15.44 -18.59 5.50
N ALA A 146 16.69 -18.17 5.23
CA ALA A 146 17.85 -19.07 5.30
C ALA A 146 18.02 -19.68 6.70
N ALA A 147 17.78 -18.91 7.76
CA ALA A 147 17.92 -19.38 9.15
C ALA A 147 16.83 -20.40 9.51
N VAL A 148 15.58 -20.16 9.10
CA VAL A 148 14.45 -21.08 9.30
C VAL A 148 14.66 -22.38 8.54
N LEU A 149 15.07 -22.31 7.27
CA LEU A 149 15.31 -23.49 6.45
C LEU A 149 16.53 -24.29 6.94
N ALA A 150 17.58 -23.62 7.41
CA ALA A 150 18.72 -24.28 8.04
C ALA A 150 18.30 -25.02 9.32
N ALA A 151 17.52 -24.37 10.20
CA ALA A 151 16.98 -25.03 11.39
C ALA A 151 16.15 -26.27 11.01
N ALA A 152 15.27 -26.16 10.01
CA ALA A 152 14.44 -27.28 9.56
C ALA A 152 15.25 -28.43 8.94
N ARG A 153 16.34 -28.13 8.21
CA ARG A 153 17.18 -29.13 7.54
C ARG A 153 18.14 -29.84 8.47
N PHE A 154 18.70 -29.12 9.44
CA PHE A 154 19.76 -29.62 10.32
C PHE A 154 19.26 -29.98 11.72
N GLY A 155 17.94 -29.99 11.96
CA GLY A 155 17.36 -30.34 13.26
C GLY A 155 17.58 -29.29 14.34
N GLY A 156 17.71 -28.02 13.95
CA GLY A 156 17.79 -26.89 14.88
C GLY A 156 16.42 -26.47 15.43
N ASP A 157 16.41 -25.38 16.20
CA ASP A 157 15.19 -24.81 16.78
C ASP A 157 14.37 -24.03 15.73
N VAL A 158 13.47 -24.74 15.06
CA VAL A 158 12.53 -24.18 14.07
C VAL A 158 11.56 -23.17 14.70
N PRO A 159 10.90 -23.46 15.86
CA PRO A 159 10.05 -22.48 16.53
C PRO A 159 10.76 -21.14 16.80
N GLU A 160 12.01 -21.17 17.27
CA GLU A 160 12.75 -19.93 17.55
C GLU A 160 13.14 -19.17 16.28
N ALA A 161 13.50 -19.89 15.21
CA ALA A 161 13.76 -19.25 13.92
C ALA A 161 12.49 -18.59 13.34
N LEU A 162 11.33 -19.23 13.48
CA LEU A 162 10.05 -18.67 13.07
C LEU A 162 9.65 -17.44 13.91
N ARG A 163 9.91 -17.45 15.23
CA ARG A 163 9.69 -16.28 16.10
C ARG A 163 10.60 -15.11 15.74
N ARG A 164 11.84 -15.37 15.30
CA ARG A 164 12.73 -14.32 14.76
C ARG A 164 12.20 -13.75 13.44
N ALA A 165 11.77 -14.62 12.52
CA ALA A 165 11.14 -14.20 11.27
C ALA A 165 9.85 -13.37 11.48
N ALA A 166 9.11 -13.67 12.55
CA ALA A 166 7.90 -12.94 12.93
C ALA A 166 8.14 -11.49 13.39
N ARG A 167 9.40 -11.08 13.65
CA ARG A 167 9.73 -9.70 14.02
C ARG A 167 9.66 -8.73 12.85
N GLU A 168 9.64 -9.24 11.62
CA GLU A 168 9.42 -8.42 10.44
C GLU A 168 7.95 -7.99 10.34
N ASP A 169 7.70 -6.75 9.89
CA ASP A 169 6.34 -6.24 9.77
C ASP A 169 5.47 -7.12 8.86
N GLY A 170 4.27 -7.49 9.34
CA GLY A 170 3.32 -8.31 8.58
C GLY A 170 3.58 -9.82 8.64
N ALA A 171 4.55 -10.26 9.45
CA ALA A 171 4.86 -11.68 9.66
C ALA A 171 4.29 -12.26 10.97
N ASP A 172 3.35 -11.56 11.63
CA ASP A 172 2.80 -11.93 12.95
C ASP A 172 2.24 -13.37 13.00
N GLY A 173 1.68 -13.85 11.88
CA GLY A 173 1.16 -15.22 11.77
C GLY A 173 2.21 -16.31 11.97
N LEU A 174 3.51 -16.01 11.78
CA LEU A 174 4.61 -16.95 12.01
C LEU A 174 4.77 -17.30 13.50
N VAL A 175 4.33 -16.44 14.43
CA VAL A 175 4.27 -16.79 15.86
C VAL A 175 3.26 -17.90 16.12
N GLY A 176 2.12 -17.86 15.41
CA GLY A 176 1.12 -18.93 15.45
C GLY A 176 1.70 -20.24 14.91
N LEU A 177 2.38 -20.18 13.76
CA LEU A 177 3.05 -21.33 13.15
C LEU A 177 4.11 -21.94 14.09
N ALA A 178 4.94 -21.11 14.72
CA ALA A 178 5.94 -21.53 15.71
C ALA A 178 5.30 -22.23 16.92
N THR A 179 4.20 -21.68 17.44
CA THR A 179 3.45 -22.25 18.56
C THR A 179 2.84 -23.59 18.17
N CYS A 180 2.19 -23.70 17.00
CA CYS A 180 1.64 -24.96 16.50
C CYS A 180 2.73 -26.01 16.33
N TRP A 181 3.90 -25.62 15.80
CA TRP A 181 5.06 -26.50 15.67
C TRP A 181 5.53 -27.03 17.01
N GLN A 182 5.75 -26.14 17.97
CA GLN A 182 6.24 -26.49 19.31
C GLN A 182 5.27 -27.45 20.02
N VAL A 183 3.97 -27.14 20.01
CA VAL A 183 2.94 -28.02 20.61
C VAL A 183 2.87 -29.38 19.91
N ALA A 184 3.04 -29.44 18.60
CA ALA A 184 3.03 -30.70 17.86
C ALA A 184 4.26 -31.57 18.16
N VAL A 185 5.45 -30.96 18.23
CA VAL A 185 6.71 -31.66 18.52
C VAL A 185 6.77 -32.10 19.99
N ASP A 186 6.40 -31.23 20.92
CA ASP A 186 6.49 -31.51 22.37
C ASP A 186 5.33 -32.41 22.86
N GLY A 187 4.14 -32.26 22.27
CA GLY A 187 2.91 -32.92 22.72
C GLY A 187 2.38 -34.03 21.82
N GLY A 188 3.04 -34.32 20.69
CA GLY A 188 2.59 -35.33 19.71
C GLY A 188 1.27 -34.98 18.99
N ALA A 189 0.78 -33.74 19.14
CA ALA A 189 -0.44 -33.29 18.48
C ALA A 189 -0.24 -33.18 16.96
N GLY A 190 -1.30 -33.42 16.19
CA GLY A 190 -1.25 -33.31 14.73
C GLY A 190 -0.95 -31.88 14.26
N LEU A 191 0.28 -31.63 13.82
CA LEU A 191 0.71 -30.32 13.30
C LEU A 191 -0.19 -29.83 12.17
N ALA A 192 -0.55 -30.71 11.24
CA ALA A 192 -1.44 -30.38 10.12
C ALA A 192 -2.77 -29.77 10.60
N ALA A 193 -3.42 -30.40 11.59
CA ALA A 193 -4.69 -29.90 12.14
C ALA A 193 -4.53 -28.57 12.89
N GLY A 194 -3.38 -28.36 13.54
CA GLY A 194 -3.04 -27.06 14.16
C GLY A 194 -2.89 -25.96 13.10
N LEU A 195 -2.20 -26.25 12.01
CA LEU A 195 -1.98 -25.30 10.91
C LEU A 195 -3.24 -25.04 10.08
N ASP A 196 -4.11 -26.03 9.87
CA ASP A 196 -5.41 -25.83 9.22
C ASP A 196 -6.28 -24.86 10.05
N ARG A 197 -6.28 -25.00 11.40
CA ARG A 197 -6.98 -24.05 12.28
C ARG A 197 -6.36 -22.66 12.27
N LEU A 198 -5.02 -22.57 12.23
CA LEU A 198 -4.32 -21.30 12.14
C LEU A 198 -4.59 -20.60 10.81
N ASP A 199 -4.51 -21.31 9.69
CA ASP A 199 -4.83 -20.82 8.35
C ASP A 199 -6.27 -20.29 8.29
N ALA A 200 -7.24 -21.08 8.78
CA ALA A 200 -8.63 -20.66 8.87
C ALA A 200 -8.81 -19.40 9.73
N ALA A 201 -8.17 -19.33 10.90
CA ALA A 201 -8.24 -18.17 11.78
C ALA A 201 -7.62 -16.91 11.15
N LEU A 202 -6.51 -17.04 10.43
CA LEU A 202 -5.88 -15.92 9.74
C LEU A 202 -6.70 -15.45 8.53
N ARG A 203 -7.29 -16.38 7.77
CA ARG A 203 -8.22 -16.07 6.66
C ARG A 203 -9.47 -15.35 7.15
N GLU A 204 -10.08 -15.84 8.23
CA GLU A 204 -11.26 -15.19 8.82
C GLU A 204 -10.94 -13.75 9.25
N ARG A 205 -9.79 -13.52 9.90
CA ARG A 205 -9.35 -12.15 10.24
C ARG A 205 -9.13 -11.27 9.01
N ARG A 206 -8.58 -11.83 7.93
CA ARG A 206 -8.41 -11.12 6.65
C ARG A 206 -9.77 -10.76 6.06
N ASP A 207 -10.69 -11.72 5.96
CA ASP A 207 -12.03 -11.52 5.42
C ASP A 207 -12.83 -10.50 6.23
N GLN A 208 -12.72 -10.54 7.56
CA GLN A 208 -13.30 -9.53 8.44
C GLN A 208 -12.79 -8.12 8.12
N ARG A 209 -11.47 -7.94 7.96
CA ARG A 209 -10.89 -6.65 7.54
C ARG A 209 -11.37 -6.22 6.16
N GLU A 210 -11.45 -7.14 5.20
CA GLU A 210 -11.95 -6.84 3.87
C GLU A 210 -13.44 -6.44 3.89
N ARG A 211 -14.27 -7.12 4.69
CA ARG A 211 -15.68 -6.77 4.91
C ARG A 211 -15.83 -5.38 5.55
N LEU A 212 -15.04 -5.07 6.57
CA LEU A 212 -15.04 -3.74 7.20
C LEU A 212 -14.65 -2.67 6.19
N ARG A 213 -13.61 -2.89 5.38
CA ARG A 213 -13.21 -1.96 4.31
C ARG A 213 -14.30 -1.79 3.27
N ALA A 214 -15.00 -2.85 2.89
CA ALA A 214 -16.11 -2.79 1.95
C ALA A 214 -17.29 -1.97 2.51
N GLN A 215 -17.62 -2.15 3.79
CA GLN A 215 -18.65 -1.36 4.48
C GLN A 215 -18.27 0.13 4.57
N LEU A 216 -17.00 0.42 4.83
CA LEU A 216 -16.50 1.79 4.92
C LEU A 216 -16.29 2.45 3.55
N ALA A 217 -16.25 1.70 2.44
CA ALA A 217 -16.01 2.26 1.11
C ALA A 217 -17.06 3.32 0.73
N GLY A 218 -18.33 3.10 1.09
CA GLY A 218 -19.40 4.06 0.86
C GLY A 218 -19.20 5.36 1.66
N ALA A 219 -18.86 5.25 2.95
CA ALA A 219 -18.56 6.41 3.79
C ALA A 219 -17.33 7.18 3.29
N TRP A 220 -16.30 6.48 2.81
CA TRP A 220 -15.12 7.14 2.25
C TRP A 220 -15.39 7.81 0.90
N ALA A 221 -16.33 7.32 0.10
CA ALA A 221 -16.72 7.96 -1.15
C ALA A 221 -17.35 9.33 -0.90
N THR A 222 -18.18 9.49 0.14
CA THR A 222 -18.78 10.79 0.49
C THR A 222 -17.76 11.75 1.09
N VAL A 223 -16.86 11.26 1.95
CA VAL A 223 -15.73 12.06 2.45
C VAL A 223 -14.87 12.55 1.27
N GLY A 224 -14.59 11.69 0.31
CA GLY A 224 -13.85 12.06 -0.91
C GLY A 224 -14.58 13.10 -1.76
N LEU A 225 -15.91 12.98 -1.89
CA LEU A 225 -16.74 13.97 -2.60
C LEU A 225 -16.72 15.33 -1.90
N LEU A 226 -16.88 15.35 -0.58
CA LEU A 226 -16.84 16.58 0.22
C LEU A 226 -15.47 17.24 0.20
N ALA A 227 -14.39 16.46 0.25
CA ALA A 227 -13.02 16.97 0.10
C ALA A 227 -12.73 17.51 -1.31
N LEU A 228 -13.47 17.07 -2.34
CA LEU A 228 -13.33 17.62 -3.69
C LEU A 228 -14.12 18.93 -3.88
N LEU A 229 -15.12 19.19 -3.03
CA LEU A 229 -16.01 20.34 -3.16
C LEU A 229 -15.30 21.70 -3.20
N PRO A 230 -14.29 22.00 -2.34
CA PRO A 230 -13.58 23.28 -2.39
C PRO A 230 -12.86 23.50 -3.72
N VAL A 231 -12.30 22.44 -4.29
CA VAL A 231 -11.61 22.49 -5.59
C VAL A 231 -12.61 22.83 -6.71
N VAL A 232 -13.78 22.19 -6.70
CA VAL A 232 -14.85 22.48 -7.67
C VAL A 232 -15.36 23.91 -7.50
N ALA A 233 -15.56 24.38 -6.27
CA ALA A 233 -16.00 25.75 -6.00
C ALA A 233 -15.00 26.80 -6.50
N LEU A 234 -13.70 26.58 -6.29
CA LEU A 234 -12.64 27.45 -6.82
C LEU A 234 -12.60 27.46 -8.34
N ALA A 235 -12.72 26.28 -8.97
CA ALA A 235 -12.75 26.16 -10.43
C ALA A 235 -13.96 26.90 -11.03
N MET A 236 -15.13 26.79 -10.39
CA MET A 236 -16.34 27.49 -10.83
C MET A 236 -16.22 29.01 -10.66
N GLY A 237 -15.68 29.48 -9.53
CA GLY A 237 -15.42 30.90 -9.30
C GLY A 237 -14.48 31.50 -10.35
N TRP A 238 -13.43 30.75 -10.71
CA TRP A 238 -12.50 31.15 -11.77
C TRP A 238 -13.17 31.19 -13.16
N ALA A 239 -14.01 30.20 -13.49
CA ALA A 239 -14.75 30.17 -14.75
C ALA A 239 -15.75 31.34 -14.89
N LEU A 240 -16.26 31.85 -13.77
CA LEU A 240 -17.14 33.03 -13.73
C LEU A 240 -16.36 34.36 -13.84
N GLY A 241 -15.03 34.32 -13.95
CA GLY A 241 -14.19 35.51 -14.10
C GLY A 241 -13.92 36.26 -12.79
N ALA A 242 -14.33 35.71 -11.63
CA ALA A 242 -13.68 36.09 -10.40
C ALA A 242 -12.25 35.55 -10.48
N ASP A 243 -11.24 36.31 -10.07
CA ASP A 243 -9.87 35.81 -9.95
C ASP A 243 -9.63 35.36 -8.48
N PRO A 244 -10.26 34.26 -7.99
CA PRO A 244 -10.22 33.89 -6.59
C PRO A 244 -8.79 33.59 -6.12
N LEU A 245 -7.94 33.06 -6.99
CA LEU A 245 -6.54 32.78 -6.68
C LEU A 245 -5.76 34.06 -6.35
N ARG A 246 -6.00 35.15 -7.08
CA ARG A 246 -5.34 36.44 -6.83
C ARG A 246 -5.78 37.04 -5.49
N VAL A 247 -7.07 36.94 -5.16
CA VAL A 247 -7.59 37.41 -3.87
C VAL A 247 -7.07 36.52 -2.72
N LEU A 248 -7.10 35.20 -2.87
CA LEU A 248 -6.64 34.26 -1.84
C LEU A 248 -5.13 34.39 -1.55
N LEU A 249 -4.31 34.58 -2.59
CA LEU A 249 -2.86 34.55 -2.47
C LEU A 249 -2.22 35.92 -2.20
N HIS A 250 -2.89 37.02 -2.53
CA HIS A 250 -2.34 38.39 -2.37
C HIS A 250 -3.07 39.24 -1.33
N THR A 251 -4.13 38.76 -0.69
CA THR A 251 -4.80 39.47 0.41
C THR A 251 -4.61 38.77 1.76
N PRO A 252 -4.42 39.51 2.87
CA PRO A 252 -4.25 38.91 4.19
C PRO A 252 -5.50 38.15 4.65
N ALA A 253 -6.69 38.63 4.30
CA ALA A 253 -7.96 37.94 4.57
C ALA A 253 -8.07 36.61 3.79
N GLY A 254 -7.63 36.60 2.53
CA GLY A 254 -7.57 35.39 1.70
C GLY A 254 -6.62 34.33 2.26
N LEU A 255 -5.43 34.75 2.71
CA LEU A 255 -4.46 33.86 3.34
C LEU A 255 -4.99 33.28 4.66
N GLY A 256 -5.67 34.10 5.47
CA GLY A 256 -6.34 33.63 6.68
C GLY A 256 -7.41 32.57 6.38
N CYS A 257 -8.24 32.80 5.37
CA CYS A 257 -9.27 31.85 4.95
C CYS A 257 -8.66 30.53 4.44
N LEU A 258 -7.58 30.60 3.66
CA LEU A 258 -6.88 29.44 3.11
C LEU A 258 -6.23 28.60 4.22
N ALA A 259 -5.60 29.25 5.19
CA ALA A 259 -5.01 28.59 6.36
C ALA A 259 -6.09 27.90 7.21
N VAL A 260 -7.18 28.59 7.53
CA VAL A 260 -8.27 28.04 8.35
C VAL A 260 -8.99 26.90 7.61
N GLY A 261 -9.32 27.08 6.34
CA GLY A 261 -9.98 26.06 5.52
C GLY A 261 -9.11 24.80 5.38
N GLY A 262 -7.84 24.96 5.05
CA GLY A 262 -6.90 23.84 4.96
C GLY A 262 -6.68 23.13 6.30
N LEU A 263 -6.68 23.87 7.41
CA LEU A 263 -6.59 23.28 8.75
C LEU A 263 -7.84 22.45 9.08
N LEU A 264 -9.04 23.00 8.85
CA LEU A 264 -10.29 22.28 9.10
C LEU A 264 -10.41 21.02 8.24
N GLU A 265 -10.09 21.12 6.95
CA GLU A 265 -10.13 19.98 6.04
C GLU A 265 -9.10 18.91 6.43
N GLY A 266 -7.88 19.34 6.77
CA GLY A 266 -6.83 18.45 7.26
C GLY A 266 -7.20 17.74 8.57
N LEU A 267 -7.82 18.47 9.51
CA LEU A 267 -8.34 17.91 10.76
C LEU A 267 -9.48 16.92 10.50
N GLY A 268 -10.40 17.24 9.58
CA GLY A 268 -11.50 16.36 9.19
C GLY A 268 -11.01 15.03 8.62
N LEU A 269 -10.06 15.08 7.67
CA LEU A 269 -9.45 13.88 7.08
C LEU A 269 -8.63 13.09 8.11
N TRP A 270 -7.91 13.77 9.01
CA TRP A 270 -7.16 13.12 10.07
C TRP A 270 -8.08 12.41 11.05
N TRP A 271 -9.18 13.05 11.46
CA TRP A 271 -10.16 12.49 12.38
C TRP A 271 -10.90 11.30 11.76
N ALA A 272 -11.35 11.42 10.51
CA ALA A 272 -11.95 10.30 9.77
C ALA A 272 -10.99 9.11 9.66
N GLY A 273 -9.72 9.37 9.33
CA GLY A 273 -8.68 8.33 9.29
C GLY A 273 -8.40 7.70 10.66
N ARG A 274 -8.49 8.48 11.75
CA ARG A 274 -8.33 7.98 13.12
C ARG A 274 -9.47 7.04 13.52
N ILE A 275 -10.72 7.40 13.23
CA ILE A 275 -11.89 6.58 13.54
C ILE A 275 -11.76 5.20 12.88
N VAL A 276 -11.33 5.17 11.62
CA VAL A 276 -11.17 3.90 10.88
C VAL A 276 -10.07 3.03 11.49
N ARG A 277 -8.91 3.61 11.82
CA ARG A 277 -7.83 2.86 12.47
C ARG A 277 -8.25 2.31 13.82
N ALA A 278 -9.01 3.08 14.60
CA ALA A 278 -9.54 2.63 15.88
C ALA A 278 -10.57 1.50 15.72
N GLY A 279 -11.26 1.40 14.58
CA GLY A 279 -12.14 0.28 14.25
C GLY A 279 -11.42 -0.94 13.66
N GLU A 280 -10.17 -0.81 13.24
CA GLU A 280 -9.33 -1.90 12.72
C GLU A 280 -8.50 -2.60 13.81
N GLU A 281 -8.31 -1.94 14.97
CA GLU A 281 -7.66 -2.51 16.15
C GLU A 281 -8.67 -3.37 16.94
N PRO A 282 -8.42 -4.69 17.12
CA PRO A 282 -9.32 -5.60 17.84
C PRO A 282 -9.35 -5.37 19.36
#